data_AF-A0A379FI83-F1
#
_entry.id   AF-A0A379FI83-F1
#
_cell.length_a   1.000
_cell.length_b   1.000
_cell.length_c   1.000
_cell.angle_alpha   90.00
_cell.angle_beta   90.00
_cell.angle_gamma   90.00
#
_symmetry.space_group_name_H-M   'P 1'
#
loop_
_entity.id
_entity.type
_entity.pdbx_description
1 polymer ?
#
loop_
_entity_poly.entity_id
_entity_poly.type
_entity_poly.pdbx_seq_one_letter_code
_entity_poly.pdbx_strand_id
1 'polypeptide(L)'
;MDAFLGNIPGSIGEVSTLMILIGGAIILFARIASWRIVAGVMVGMIAMSYLFNLIGSDSNPLFSMPWHWHLVLGGFAFGMMFMATDPVSASFTDKGKWAYGILIGVMAVLIRVVNPAYPEGMMLAILFANLFAPLFDYVVVQANIKRRKARG
;
A
#
# COMPACT_ATOMS: atom_id res chain seq x y z
N MET A 1 2.48 1.51 22.19
CA MET A 1 3.86 1.05 22.41
C MET A 1 3.92 -0.47 22.26
N ASP A 2 3.06 -1.22 22.95
CA ASP A 2 2.99 -2.69 22.86
C ASP A 2 2.70 -3.23 21.45
N ALA A 3 1.85 -2.53 20.69
CA ALA A 3 1.55 -2.85 19.28
C ALA A 3 2.77 -2.77 18.35
N PHE A 4 3.67 -1.82 18.61
CA PHE A 4 4.83 -1.56 17.76
C PHE A 4 5.99 -2.53 18.04
N LEU A 5 6.01 -3.09 19.26
CA LEU A 5 7.04 -3.98 19.78
C LEU A 5 6.67 -5.46 19.68
N GLY A 6 5.49 -5.83 19.16
CA GLY A 6 5.12 -7.24 19.04
C GLY A 6 4.29 -7.82 20.18
N ASN A 7 3.82 -7.01 21.14
CA ASN A 7 3.24 -7.48 22.39
C ASN A 7 1.70 -7.56 22.38
N ILE A 8 1.11 -7.68 21.19
CA ILE A 8 -0.33 -7.94 20.97
C ILE A 8 -0.48 -9.39 20.51
N PRO A 9 -1.55 -10.11 20.89
CA PRO A 9 -1.87 -11.41 20.29
C PRO A 9 -2.04 -11.29 18.77
N GLY A 10 -1.14 -11.91 18.02
CA GLY A 10 -1.12 -11.96 16.55
C GLY A 10 0.03 -12.85 16.06
N SER A 11 0.11 -13.12 14.75
CA SER A 11 1.21 -13.92 14.20
C SER A 11 2.54 -13.18 14.40
N ILE A 12 3.61 -13.86 14.82
CA ILE A 12 4.94 -13.26 15.13
C ILE A 12 5.45 -12.37 13.98
N GLY A 13 5.06 -12.68 12.73
CA GLY A 13 5.39 -11.90 11.52
C GLY A 13 4.53 -10.66 11.25
N GLU A 14 3.41 -10.47 11.96
CA GLU A 14 2.50 -9.32 11.84
C GLU A 14 2.68 -8.32 13.00
N VAL A 15 3.01 -8.80 14.20
CA VAL A 15 3.04 -7.94 15.40
C VAL A 15 4.32 -7.11 15.51
N SER A 16 5.44 -7.55 14.93
CA SER A 16 6.70 -6.81 14.95
C SER A 16 6.87 -5.90 13.73
N THR A 17 6.09 -4.81 13.66
CA THR A 17 6.27 -3.75 12.65
C THR A 17 7.71 -3.27 12.59
N LEU A 18 8.41 -3.24 13.74
CA LEU A 18 9.83 -2.84 13.82
C LEU A 18 10.75 -3.79 13.03
N MET A 19 10.60 -5.12 13.17
CA MET A 19 11.42 -6.06 12.40
C MET A 19 11.11 -6.03 10.91
N ILE A 20 9.83 -5.84 10.55
CA ILE A 20 9.40 -5.67 9.16
C ILE A 20 10.04 -4.43 8.54
N LEU A 21 10.08 -3.32 9.27
CA LEU A 21 10.71 -2.08 8.80
C LEU A 21 12.23 -2.24 8.66
N ILE A 22 12.90 -2.99 9.54
CA ILE A 22 14.33 -3.29 9.40
C ILE A 22 14.58 -4.17 8.16
N GLY A 23 13.85 -5.28 8.02
CA GLY A 23 13.98 -6.15 6.85
C GLY A 23 13.63 -5.41 5.54
N GLY A 24 12.59 -4.58 5.60
CA GLY A 24 12.17 -3.69 4.53
C GLY A 24 13.21 -2.63 4.17
N ALA A 25 13.89 -2.05 5.16
CA ALA A 25 14.99 -1.12 4.91
C ALA A 25 16.15 -1.82 4.21
N ILE A 26 16.52 -3.04 4.62
CA ILE A 26 17.61 -3.82 4.00
C ILE A 26 17.34 -4.05 2.51
N ILE A 27 16.14 -4.49 2.13
CA ILE A 27 15.79 -4.74 0.71
C ILE A 27 15.68 -3.46 -0.12
N LEU A 28 15.33 -2.34 0.52
CA LEU A 28 15.25 -1.03 -0.13
C LEU A 28 16.64 -0.44 -0.35
N PHE A 29 17.56 -0.63 0.61
CA PHE A 29 18.99 -0.31 0.46
C PHE A 29 19.68 -1.22 -0.56
N ALA A 30 19.32 -2.49 -0.62
CA ALA A 30 19.80 -3.43 -1.63
C ALA A 30 19.29 -3.10 -3.05
N ARG A 31 18.44 -2.08 -3.22
CA ARG A 31 17.80 -1.67 -4.49
C ARG A 31 16.99 -2.78 -5.18
N ILE A 32 16.60 -3.81 -4.44
CA ILE A 32 15.71 -4.87 -4.93
C ILE A 32 14.27 -4.33 -4.92
N ALA A 33 13.91 -3.59 -3.86
CA ALA A 33 12.60 -2.99 -3.71
C ALA A 33 12.56 -1.54 -4.23
N SER A 34 11.50 -1.19 -4.95
CA SER A 34 11.26 0.18 -5.41
C SER A 34 10.66 1.05 -4.31
N TRP A 35 11.42 2.02 -3.80
CA TRP A 35 10.96 3.00 -2.81
C TRP A 35 9.71 3.77 -3.25
N ARG A 36 9.51 3.92 -4.57
CA ARG A 36 8.35 4.63 -5.13
C ARG A 36 7.04 3.89 -4.90
N ILE A 37 7.07 2.55 -4.89
CA ILE A 37 5.88 1.76 -4.62
C ILE A 37 5.55 1.88 -3.13
N VAL A 38 6.54 1.69 -2.26
CA VAL A 38 6.40 1.86 -0.80
C VAL A 38 5.85 3.25 -0.46
N ALA A 39 6.44 4.31 -1.02
CA ALA A 39 5.95 5.67 -0.84
C ALA A 39 4.54 5.87 -1.40
N GLY A 40 4.21 5.27 -2.55
CA GLY A 40 2.86 5.30 -3.11
C GLY A 40 1.83 4.66 -2.20
N VAL A 41 2.11 3.47 -1.66
CA VAL A 41 1.23 2.77 -0.71
C VAL A 41 1.03 3.61 0.56
N MET A 42 2.10 4.19 1.10
CA MET A 42 2.04 5.08 2.26
C MET A 42 1.14 6.29 1.99
N VAL A 43 1.32 6.96 0.85
CA VAL A 43 0.50 8.13 0.47
C VAL A 43 -0.96 7.74 0.28
N GLY A 44 -1.24 6.63 -0.41
CA GLY A 44 -2.60 6.14 -0.63
C GLY A 44 -3.31 5.80 0.69
N MET A 45 -2.60 5.15 1.61
CA MET A 45 -3.12 4.82 2.94
C MET A 45 -3.40 6.07 3.77
N ILE A 46 -2.45 7.01 3.85
CA ILE A 46 -2.61 8.25 4.63
C ILE A 46 -3.78 9.06 4.08
N ALA A 47 -3.86 9.23 2.76
CA ALA A 47 -4.93 10.00 2.12
C ALA A 47 -6.31 9.39 2.41
N MET A 48 -6.44 8.06 2.26
CA MET A 48 -7.73 7.39 2.46
C MET A 48 -8.14 7.32 3.94
N SER A 49 -7.19 7.07 4.83
CA SER A 49 -7.43 7.08 6.28
C SER A 49 -7.85 8.47 6.77
N TYR A 50 -7.20 9.53 6.28
CA TYR A 50 -7.58 10.90 6.61
C TYR A 50 -8.97 11.26 6.08
N LEU A 51 -9.30 10.83 4.84
CA LEU A 51 -10.62 11.03 4.27
C LEU A 51 -11.72 10.34 5.09
N PHE A 52 -11.51 9.10 5.52
CA PHE A 52 -12.47 8.39 6.36
C PHE A 52 -12.60 8.99 7.77
N ASN A 53 -11.49 9.50 8.33
CA ASN A 53 -11.50 10.17 9.62
C ASN A 53 -12.28 11.51 9.57
N LEU A 54 -12.21 12.23 8.45
CA LEU A 54 -12.97 13.46 8.22
C LEU A 54 -14.47 13.22 7.99
N ILE A 55 -14.83 12.17 7.26
CA ILE A 55 -16.24 11.85 6.99
C ILE A 55 -16.93 11.45 8.29
N GLY A 56 -16.27 10.63 9.12
CA GLY A 56 -16.83 10.13 10.37
C GLY A 56 -18.05 9.23 10.16
N SER A 57 -18.20 8.18 10.96
CA SER A 57 -19.44 7.39 10.93
C SER A 57 -19.72 6.83 12.32
N ASP A 58 -20.89 7.17 12.87
CA ASP A 58 -21.35 6.67 14.18
C ASP A 58 -21.64 5.16 14.17
N SER A 59 -21.78 4.56 12.98
CA SER A 59 -22.09 3.15 12.79
C SER A 59 -20.87 2.22 12.71
N ASN A 60 -19.67 2.75 12.45
CA ASN A 60 -18.46 1.95 12.29
C ASN A 60 -17.25 2.58 13.02
N PRO A 61 -16.81 2.01 14.16
CA PRO A 61 -15.68 2.54 14.92
C PRO A 61 -14.35 2.49 14.15
N LEU A 62 -14.25 1.69 13.08
CA LEU A 62 -13.07 1.59 12.21
C LEU A 62 -12.82 2.86 11.37
N PHE A 63 -13.82 3.75 11.19
CA PHE A 63 -13.62 5.04 10.49
C PHE A 63 -12.77 6.03 11.31
N SER A 64 -12.77 5.89 12.63
CA SER A 64 -11.99 6.75 13.53
C SER A 64 -10.54 6.29 13.68
N MET A 65 -10.13 5.24 12.96
CA MET A 65 -8.80 4.66 13.08
C MET A 65 -7.71 5.56 12.47
N PRO A 66 -6.70 5.98 13.25
CA PRO A 66 -5.61 6.81 12.73
C PRO A 66 -4.70 6.05 11.75
N TRP A 67 -4.12 6.74 10.77
CA TRP A 67 -3.21 6.18 9.75
C TRP A 67 -2.08 5.31 10.33
N HIS A 68 -1.48 5.73 11.44
CA HIS A 68 -0.41 5.00 12.15
C HIS A 68 -0.88 3.62 12.64
N TRP A 69 -2.14 3.50 13.05
CA TRP A 69 -2.70 2.22 13.49
C TRP A 69 -2.91 1.27 12.32
N HIS A 70 -3.18 1.75 11.11
CA HIS A 70 -3.26 0.90 9.92
C HIS A 70 -1.91 0.28 9.52
N LEU A 71 -0.79 0.92 9.88
CA LEU A 71 0.57 0.38 9.67
C LEU A 71 0.92 -0.72 10.68
N VAL A 72 0.48 -0.53 11.92
CA VAL A 72 0.88 -1.39 13.04
C VAL A 72 -0.07 -2.58 13.20
N LEU A 73 -1.32 -2.48 12.71
CA LEU A 73 -2.29 -3.57 12.78
C LEU A 73 -2.34 -4.40 11.50
N GLY A 74 -2.15 -5.71 11.70
CA GLY A 74 -2.25 -6.74 10.69
C GLY A 74 -1.09 -6.80 9.71
N GLY A 75 -1.20 -7.63 8.68
CA GLY A 75 -0.17 -7.85 7.65
C GLY A 75 0.10 -6.68 6.70
N PHE A 76 -0.33 -5.45 7.02
CA PHE A 76 -0.22 -4.30 6.11
C PHE A 76 1.23 -3.86 5.88
N ALA A 77 2.02 -3.66 6.95
CA ALA A 77 3.44 -3.31 6.82
C ALA A 77 4.24 -4.42 6.12
N PHE A 78 3.90 -5.68 6.41
CA PHE A 78 4.51 -6.84 5.74
C PHE A 78 4.20 -6.83 4.24
N GLY A 79 2.93 -6.70 3.88
CA GLY A 79 2.49 -6.63 2.49
C GLY A 79 3.09 -5.44 1.74
N MET A 80 3.27 -4.30 2.40
CA MET A 80 3.87 -3.10 1.80
C MET A 80 5.34 -3.32 1.47
N MET A 81 6.11 -3.86 2.41
CA MET A 81 7.56 -3.96 2.26
C MET A 81 8.01 -5.17 1.44
N PHE A 82 7.31 -6.31 1.54
CA PHE A 82 7.78 -7.56 0.94
C PHE A 82 6.96 -8.05 -0.27
N MET A 83 5.66 -7.75 -0.32
CA MET A 83 4.77 -8.28 -1.38
C MET A 83 4.50 -7.24 -2.47
N ALA A 84 4.18 -6.00 -2.10
CA ALA A 84 3.90 -4.93 -3.06
C ALA A 84 5.12 -4.51 -3.87
N THR A 85 6.33 -4.78 -3.37
CA THR A 85 7.59 -4.41 -4.03
C THR A 85 8.13 -5.51 -4.95
N ASP A 86 7.37 -6.57 -5.20
CA ASP A 86 7.78 -7.64 -6.13
C ASP A 86 7.94 -7.09 -7.57
N PRO A 87 9.16 -7.13 -8.15
CA PRO A 87 9.44 -6.51 -9.45
C PRO A 87 8.78 -7.21 -10.64
N VAL A 88 8.29 -8.44 -10.49
CA VAL A 88 7.68 -9.20 -11.60
C VAL A 88 6.24 -8.76 -11.83
N SER A 89 5.51 -8.50 -10.74
CA SER A 89 4.08 -8.22 -10.77
C SER A 89 3.78 -6.71 -10.78
N ALA A 90 4.73 -5.88 -10.36
CA ALA A 90 4.58 -4.44 -10.29
C ALA A 90 4.72 -3.74 -11.65
N SER A 91 4.16 -2.53 -11.74
CA SER A 91 4.30 -1.66 -12.91
C SER A 91 5.78 -1.33 -13.20
N PHE A 92 6.17 -1.41 -14.47
CA PHE A 92 7.54 -1.16 -14.92
C PHE A 92 7.87 0.33 -15.00
N THR A 93 6.87 1.17 -15.32
CA THR A 93 7.10 2.61 -15.52
C THR A 93 7.21 3.37 -14.21
N ASP A 94 8.10 4.37 -14.20
CA ASP A 94 8.38 5.24 -13.07
C ASP A 94 7.16 5.99 -12.51
N LYS A 95 6.21 6.35 -13.38
CA LYS A 95 4.94 6.99 -13.01
C LYS A 95 3.86 5.96 -12.66
N GLY A 96 3.86 4.81 -13.34
CA GLY A 96 2.94 3.72 -13.04
C GLY A 96 3.21 3.10 -11.67
N LYS A 97 4.47 3.02 -11.22
CA LYS A 97 4.84 2.61 -9.84
C LYS A 97 4.17 3.45 -8.75
N TRP A 98 4.04 4.76 -8.98
CA TRP A 98 3.33 5.65 -8.05
C TRP A 98 1.82 5.37 -8.05
N ALA A 99 1.20 5.29 -9.23
CA ALA A 99 -0.23 5.01 -9.36
C ALA A 99 -0.60 3.63 -8.78
N TYR A 100 0.22 2.63 -9.06
CA TYR A 100 0.10 1.27 -8.52
C TYR A 100 0.18 1.26 -6.99
N GLY A 101 1.20 1.89 -6.41
CA GLY A 101 1.34 1.97 -4.96
C GLY A 101 0.16 2.68 -4.30
N ILE A 102 -0.26 3.83 -4.85
CA ILE A 102 -1.42 4.58 -4.33
C ILE A 102 -2.68 3.73 -4.36
N LEU A 103 -2.93 3.01 -5.46
CA LEU A 103 -4.09 2.13 -5.59
C LEU A 103 -4.11 1.07 -4.50
N ILE A 104 -2.99 0.40 -4.22
CA ILE A 104 -2.90 -0.61 -3.15
C ILE A 104 -3.24 0.02 -1.80
N GLY A 105 -2.62 1.17 -1.47
CA GLY A 105 -2.84 1.84 -0.18
C GLY A 105 -4.29 2.25 0.03
N VAL A 106 -4.93 2.79 -1.01
CA VAL A 106 -6.35 3.17 -0.98
C VAL A 106 -7.25 1.94 -0.85
N MET A 107 -7.03 0.90 -1.66
CA MET A 107 -7.83 -0.31 -1.64
C MET A 107 -7.71 -1.08 -0.32
N ALA A 108 -6.51 -1.15 0.25
CA ALA A 108 -6.29 -1.83 1.52
C ALA A 108 -7.06 -1.17 2.68
N VAL A 109 -7.04 0.18 2.76
CA VAL A 109 -7.82 0.92 3.77
C VAL A 109 -9.32 0.80 3.50
N LEU A 110 -9.74 0.89 2.23
CA LEU A 110 -11.14 0.77 1.85
C LEU A 110 -11.71 -0.61 2.22
N ILE A 111 -11.02 -1.69 1.88
CA ILE A 111 -11.46 -3.05 2.23
C ILE A 111 -11.52 -3.20 3.76
N ARG A 112 -10.52 -2.72 4.48
CA ARG A 112 -10.46 -2.85 5.95
C ARG A 112 -11.56 -2.07 6.67
N VAL A 113 -11.90 -0.87 6.20
CA VAL A 113 -12.87 0.02 6.88
C VAL A 113 -14.31 -0.25 6.44
N VAL A 114 -14.52 -0.58 5.16
CA VAL A 114 -15.86 -0.74 4.58
C VAL A 114 -16.36 -2.18 4.65
N ASN A 115 -15.48 -3.18 4.65
CA ASN A 115 -15.89 -4.59 4.60
C ASN A 115 -15.73 -5.29 5.97
N PRO A 116 -16.83 -5.60 6.69
CA PRO A 116 -16.76 -6.25 8.00
C PRO A 116 -16.24 -7.69 7.95
N ALA A 117 -16.28 -8.34 6.78
CA ALA A 117 -15.93 -9.74 6.62
C ALA A 117 -14.42 -10.01 6.59
N TYR A 118 -13.59 -8.99 6.30
CA TYR A 118 -12.14 -9.15 6.14
C TYR A 118 -11.37 -8.06 6.90
N PRO A 119 -10.89 -8.34 8.12
CA PRO A 119 -10.06 -7.40 8.89
C PRO A 119 -8.69 -7.11 8.24
N GLU A 120 -8.27 -7.96 7.28
CA GLU A 120 -7.01 -7.88 6.54
C GLU A 120 -7.28 -7.65 5.04
N GLY A 121 -7.25 -6.39 4.58
CA GLY A 121 -7.51 -6.03 3.17
C GLY A 121 -6.28 -6.07 2.25
N MET A 122 -5.07 -6.30 2.79
CA MET A 122 -3.82 -6.03 2.06
C MET A 122 -3.59 -6.97 0.88
N MET A 123 -3.76 -8.28 1.08
CA MET A 123 -3.52 -9.26 0.00
C MET A 123 -4.48 -9.06 -1.18
N LEU A 124 -5.77 -8.85 -0.89
CA LEU A 124 -6.77 -8.58 -1.92
C LEU A 124 -6.47 -7.27 -2.66
N ALA A 125 -6.02 -6.23 -1.94
CA ALA A 125 -5.62 -4.97 -2.54
C ALA A 125 -4.42 -5.12 -3.50
N ILE A 126 -3.42 -5.94 -3.13
CA ILE A 126 -2.26 -6.23 -4.00
C ILE A 126 -2.70 -6.99 -5.25
N LEU A 127 -3.50 -8.05 -5.10
CA LEU A 127 -4.00 -8.83 -6.24
C LEU A 127 -4.82 -7.96 -7.19
N PHE A 128 -5.67 -7.09 -6.64
CA PHE A 128 -6.42 -6.13 -7.42
C PHE A 128 -5.49 -5.17 -8.17
N ALA A 129 -4.49 -4.59 -7.49
CA ALA A 129 -3.56 -3.68 -8.14
C ALA A 129 -2.70 -4.35 -9.22
N ASN A 130 -2.34 -5.63 -9.05
CA ASN A 130 -1.61 -6.41 -10.06
C ASN A 130 -2.41 -6.54 -11.36
N LEU A 131 -3.73 -6.68 -11.28
CA LEU A 131 -4.59 -6.70 -12.46
C LEU A 131 -4.55 -5.36 -13.23
N PHE A 132 -4.42 -4.24 -12.52
CA PHE A 132 -4.36 -2.90 -13.14
C PHE A 132 -2.94 -2.43 -13.47
N ALA A 133 -1.89 -3.15 -13.04
CA ALA A 133 -0.50 -2.77 -13.31
C ALA A 133 -0.20 -2.61 -14.82
N PRO A 134 -0.62 -3.54 -15.72
CA PRO A 134 -0.42 -3.38 -17.16
C PRO A 134 -1.18 -2.19 -17.74
N LEU A 135 -2.37 -1.87 -17.19
CA LEU A 135 -3.17 -0.74 -17.63
C LEU A 135 -2.47 0.59 -17.33
N PHE A 136 -1.89 0.72 -16.12
CA PHE A 136 -1.12 1.91 -15.77
C PHE A 136 0.10 2.10 -16.68
N ASP A 137 0.81 1.02 -16.99
CA ASP A 137 1.94 1.09 -17.90
C ASP A 137 1.51 1.47 -19.33
N TYR A 138 0.42 0.91 -19.83
CA TYR A 138 -0.12 1.26 -21.14
C TYR A 138 -0.47 2.75 -21.24
N VAL A 139 -1.17 3.30 -20.24
CA VAL A 139 -1.55 4.71 -20.20
C VAL A 139 -0.32 5.62 -20.14
N VAL A 140 0.68 5.29 -19.33
CA VAL A 140 1.91 6.08 -19.21
C VAL A 140 2.72 6.07 -20.52
N VAL A 141 2.83 4.91 -21.17
CA VAL A 141 3.54 4.76 -22.44
C VAL A 141 2.84 5.55 -23.55
N GLN A 142 1.51 5.43 -23.68
CA GLN A 142 0.71 6.20 -24.65
C GLN A 142 0.84 7.71 -24.44
N ALA A 143 0.79 8.18 -23.19
CA ALA A 143 0.97 9.59 -22.86
C ALA A 143 2.38 10.10 -23.27
N ASN A 144 3.41 9.29 -23.10
CA ASN A 144 4.77 9.64 -23.52
C ASN A 144 4.90 9.67 -25.05
N ILE A 145 4.29 8.73 -25.77
CA ILE A 145 4.27 8.73 -27.25
C ILE A 145 3.56 9.98 -27.78
N LYS A 146 2.40 10.34 -27.23
CA LYS A 146 1.66 11.55 -27.62
C LYS A 146 2.46 12.82 -27.37
N ARG A 147 3.17 12.91 -26.24
CA ARG A 147 4.07 14.05 -25.94
C ARG A 147 5.27 14.13 -26.89
N ARG A 148 5.81 13.00 -27.36
CA ARG A 148 6.89 12.97 -28.35
C ARG A 148 6.41 13.45 -29.72
N LYS A 149 5.25 12.97 -30.18
CA LYS A 149 4.63 13.40 -31.45
C LYS A 149 4.20 14.88 -31.47
N ALA A 150 3.94 15.49 -30.33
CA ALA A 150 3.60 16.91 -30.25
C ALA A 150 4.83 17.84 -30.23
N ARG A 151 6.05 17.27 -30.14
CA ARG A 151 7.31 18.02 -30.08
C ARG A 151 8.12 17.95 -31.38
N GLY A 152 7.80 17.02 -32.28
CA GLY A 152 8.38 16.92 -33.63
C GLY A 152 7.31 17.23 -34.65
#